data_AF-A0A6V7R7Z1-F1
#
_entry.id   AF-A0A6V7R7Z1-F1
#
_cell.length_a   1.000
_cell.length_b   1.000
_cell.length_c   1.000
_cell.angle_alpha   90.00
_cell.angle_beta   90.00
_cell.angle_gamma   90.00
#
_symmetry.space_group_name_H-M   'P 1'
#
loop_
_entity.id
_entity.type
_entity.pdbx_description
1 polymer ?
#
loop_
_entity_poly.entity_id
_entity_poly.type
_entity_poly.pdbx_seq_one_letter_code
_entity_poly.pdbx_strand_id
1 'polypeptide(L)'
;MKYSAVEAYNDSGLAELINKLDQNEITDFFSDSKNIIHKRYVADAVLLFTYALNQLDTVPPADNRESHVLTGDAYFSEFYSALANHGEMQVVHDMVEISKDLSSKKSRQYEHALEVSDSELKYLLFAPLLYLIDNGYVTSDLDNVLGCFIQNMNRSELAYIINTKGEG
;
A
#
# COMPACT_ATOMS: atom_id res chain seq x y z
N MET A 1 -5.88 -12.99 36.87
CA MET A 1 -5.27 -13.23 35.56
C MET A 1 -3.99 -12.42 35.50
N LYS A 2 -2.84 -13.10 35.36
CA LYS A 2 -1.56 -12.41 35.13
C LYS A 2 -1.48 -12.16 33.63
N TYR A 3 -1.38 -10.90 33.23
CA TYR A 3 -1.03 -10.55 31.85
C TYR A 3 0.34 -11.16 31.57
N SER A 4 0.38 -12.14 30.67
CA SER A 4 1.62 -12.64 30.12
C SER A 4 2.31 -11.46 29.45
N ALA A 5 3.61 -11.32 29.68
CA ALA A 5 4.41 -10.25 29.11
C ALA A 5 4.12 -10.15 27.61
N VAL A 6 3.74 -8.95 27.16
CA VAL A 6 3.76 -8.58 25.75
C VAL A 6 5.20 -8.84 25.31
N GLU A 7 5.41 -9.86 24.48
CA GLU A 7 6.72 -10.03 23.83
C GLU A 7 7.05 -8.70 23.15
N ALA A 8 8.26 -8.19 23.40
CA ALA A 8 8.69 -6.96 22.77
C ALA A 8 8.61 -7.17 21.26
N TYR A 9 7.71 -6.45 20.60
CA TYR A 9 7.56 -6.52 19.15
C TYR A 9 8.91 -6.17 18.51
N ASN A 10 9.39 -7.09 17.69
CA ASN A 10 10.63 -6.93 16.97
C ASN A 10 10.28 -6.39 15.59
N ASP A 11 10.69 -5.15 15.30
CA ASP A 11 10.54 -4.53 13.97
C ASP A 11 11.23 -5.34 12.86
N SER A 12 11.96 -6.42 13.20
CA SER A 12 12.51 -7.38 12.24
C SER A 12 11.45 -8.01 11.32
N GLY A 13 10.23 -8.26 11.81
CA GLY A 13 9.16 -8.84 10.98
C GLY A 13 8.79 -7.92 9.81
N LEU A 14 8.51 -6.66 10.13
CA LEU A 14 8.27 -5.60 9.16
C LEU A 14 9.44 -5.43 8.19
N ALA A 15 10.67 -5.30 8.71
CA ALA A 15 11.85 -5.13 7.86
C ALA A 15 12.08 -6.32 6.90
N GLU A 16 11.85 -7.55 7.36
CA GLU A 16 11.93 -8.75 6.51
C GLU A 16 10.89 -8.74 5.39
N LEU A 17 9.66 -8.29 5.66
CA LEU A 17 8.62 -8.19 4.63
C LEU A 17 8.92 -7.09 3.62
N ILE A 18 9.41 -5.92 4.08
CA ILE A 18 9.86 -4.85 3.17
C ILE A 18 10.96 -5.33 2.23
N ASN A 19 11.94 -6.08 2.76
CA ASN A 19 13.03 -6.63 1.94
C ASN A 19 12.57 -7.69 0.92
N LYS A 20 11.37 -8.24 1.07
CA LYS A 20 10.78 -9.21 0.13
C LYS A 20 9.90 -8.56 -0.94
N LEU A 21 9.61 -7.25 -0.83
CA LEU A 21 8.86 -6.54 -1.86
C LEU A 21 9.68 -6.47 -3.16
N ASP A 22 8.97 -6.55 -4.29
CA ASP A 22 9.57 -6.40 -5.61
C ASP A 22 10.29 -5.05 -5.73
N GLN A 23 11.54 -5.11 -6.18
CA GLN A 23 12.38 -3.92 -6.31
C GLN A 23 11.93 -3.05 -7.48
N ASN A 24 11.62 -1.80 -7.19
CA ASN A 24 11.26 -0.76 -8.15
C ASN A 24 11.60 0.64 -7.60
N GLU A 25 11.28 1.70 -8.34
CA GLU A 25 11.66 3.06 -7.94
C GLU A 25 11.02 3.49 -6.61
N ILE A 26 9.87 2.92 -6.24
CA ILE A 26 9.18 3.17 -4.96
C ILE A 26 9.95 2.48 -3.82
N THR A 27 10.25 1.18 -3.91
CA THR A 27 11.03 0.51 -2.85
C THR A 27 12.43 1.10 -2.72
N ASP A 28 13.04 1.51 -3.83
CA ASP A 28 14.33 2.19 -3.84
C ASP A 28 14.25 3.52 -3.07
N PHE A 29 13.19 4.30 -3.27
CA PHE A 29 12.95 5.53 -2.52
C PHE A 29 12.91 5.25 -1.01
N PHE A 30 12.18 4.23 -0.57
CA PHE A 30 12.09 3.87 0.84
C PHE A 30 13.38 3.23 1.37
N SER A 31 14.24 2.66 0.52
CA SER A 31 15.53 2.11 0.96
C SER A 31 16.52 3.18 1.45
N ASP A 32 16.45 4.41 0.90
CA ASP A 32 17.32 5.52 1.32
C ASP A 32 16.79 6.23 2.57
N SER A 33 17.53 6.12 3.67
CA SER A 33 17.22 6.78 4.94
C SER A 33 17.06 8.31 4.84
N LYS A 34 17.66 8.98 3.84
CA LYS A 34 17.53 10.43 3.65
C LYS A 34 16.13 10.86 3.20
N ASN A 35 15.38 9.95 2.59
CA ASN A 35 14.02 10.19 2.13
C ASN A 35 12.99 10.06 3.26
N ILE A 36 13.40 9.49 4.40
CA ILE A 36 12.55 9.30 5.57
C ILE A 36 12.81 10.43 6.56
N ILE A 37 11.79 11.24 6.84
CA ILE A 37 11.91 12.40 7.73
C ILE A 37 11.85 11.96 9.19
N HIS A 38 10.85 11.14 9.55
CA HIS A 38 10.73 10.58 10.90
C HIS A 38 9.93 9.27 10.94
N LYS A 39 10.08 8.52 12.03
CA LYS A 39 9.32 7.29 12.33
C LYS A 39 9.31 6.30 11.16
N ARG A 40 10.49 5.80 10.82
CA ARG A 40 10.73 4.82 9.73
C ARG A 40 9.72 3.67 9.71
N TYR A 41 9.40 3.10 10.86
CA TYR A 41 8.43 2.01 10.98
C TYR A 41 7.03 2.38 10.47
N VAL A 42 6.61 3.66 10.56
CA VAL A 42 5.34 4.12 9.98
C VAL A 42 5.42 4.13 8.46
N ALA A 43 6.51 4.68 7.92
CA ALA A 43 6.73 4.74 6.49
C ALA A 43 6.77 3.33 5.88
N ASP A 44 7.50 2.41 6.51
CA ASP A 44 7.58 0.99 6.11
C ASP A 44 6.22 0.30 6.24
N ALA A 45 5.51 0.47 7.37
CA ALA A 45 4.20 -0.16 7.55
C ALA A 45 3.18 0.32 6.50
N VAL A 46 3.15 1.63 6.21
CA VAL A 46 2.25 2.21 5.19
C VAL A 46 2.65 1.79 3.77
N LEU A 47 3.95 1.63 3.49
CA LEU A 47 4.41 1.02 2.24
C LEU A 47 3.86 -0.40 2.10
N LEU A 48 3.99 -1.22 3.13
CA LEU A 48 3.50 -2.60 3.14
C LEU A 48 1.97 -2.66 2.96
N PHE A 49 1.24 -1.78 3.64
CA PHE A 49 -0.21 -1.63 3.49
C PHE A 49 -0.61 -1.26 2.06
N THR A 50 0.15 -0.37 1.41
CA THR A 50 -0.09 0.01 0.02
C THR A 50 0.08 -1.17 -0.92
N TYR A 51 1.13 -1.97 -0.74
CA TYR A 51 1.33 -3.19 -1.53
C TYR A 51 0.22 -4.21 -1.30
N ALA A 52 -0.26 -4.36 -0.07
CA ALA A 52 -1.39 -5.22 0.24
C ALA A 52 -2.66 -4.80 -0.52
N LEU A 53 -2.97 -3.49 -0.55
CA LEU A 53 -4.09 -2.97 -1.32
C LEU A 53 -3.92 -3.21 -2.83
N ASN A 54 -2.74 -2.94 -3.37
CA ASN A 54 -2.47 -3.11 -4.80
C ASN A 54 -2.50 -4.58 -5.23
N GLN A 55 -2.14 -5.51 -4.34
CA GLN A 55 -2.33 -6.94 -4.61
C GLN A 55 -3.81 -7.25 -4.86
N LEU A 56 -4.75 -6.66 -4.11
CA LEU A 56 -6.19 -6.87 -4.32
C LEU A 56 -6.68 -6.38 -5.69
N ASP A 57 -5.95 -5.46 -6.34
CA ASP A 57 -6.29 -4.92 -7.65
C ASP A 57 -5.80 -5.78 -8.82
N THR A 58 -5.04 -6.84 -8.55
CA THR A 58 -4.52 -7.76 -9.56
C THR A 58 -5.28 -9.08 -9.53
N VAL A 59 -5.42 -9.71 -10.71
CA VAL A 59 -6.01 -11.05 -10.81
C VAL A 59 -4.88 -12.08 -10.83
N PRO A 60 -4.67 -12.83 -9.74
CA PRO A 60 -3.62 -13.84 -9.71
C PRO A 60 -3.99 -15.05 -10.61
N PRO A 61 -2.98 -15.77 -11.14
CA PRO A 61 -3.17 -17.09 -11.75
C PRO A 61 -3.94 -18.06 -10.84
N ALA A 62 -4.70 -18.98 -11.42
CA ALA A 62 -5.61 -19.86 -10.67
C ALA A 62 -4.88 -20.74 -9.63
N ASP A 63 -3.65 -21.15 -9.92
CA ASP A 63 -2.75 -21.92 -9.07
C ASP A 63 -2.15 -21.11 -7.90
N ASN A 64 -2.18 -19.77 -7.98
CA ASN A 64 -1.58 -18.88 -6.98
C ASN A 64 -2.59 -18.06 -6.17
N ARG A 65 -3.91 -18.26 -6.38
CA ARG A 65 -4.97 -17.48 -5.71
C ARG A 65 -4.87 -17.50 -4.19
N GLU A 66 -4.68 -18.67 -3.60
CA GLU A 66 -4.61 -18.81 -2.15
C GLU A 66 -3.37 -18.11 -1.58
N SER A 67 -2.20 -18.32 -2.18
CA SER A 67 -0.96 -17.66 -1.80
C SER A 67 -1.05 -16.13 -1.91
N HIS A 68 -1.70 -15.63 -2.96
CA HIS A 68 -1.93 -14.21 -3.19
C HIS A 68 -2.75 -13.56 -2.07
N VAL A 69 -3.88 -14.19 -1.69
CA VAL A 69 -4.73 -13.70 -0.60
C VAL A 69 -3.98 -13.75 0.74
N LEU A 70 -3.31 -14.87 1.04
CA LEU A 70 -2.56 -15.03 2.28
C LEU A 70 -1.40 -14.03 2.41
N THR A 71 -0.77 -13.65 1.30
CA THR A 71 0.29 -12.63 1.29
C THR A 71 -0.27 -11.25 1.64
N GLY A 72 -1.39 -10.86 1.04
CA GLY A 72 -2.07 -9.61 1.38
C GLY A 72 -2.50 -9.56 2.85
N ASP A 73 -3.09 -10.65 3.37
CA ASP A 73 -3.49 -10.75 4.77
C ASP A 73 -2.29 -10.64 5.73
N ALA A 74 -1.16 -11.27 5.38
CA ALA A 74 0.07 -11.17 6.16
C ALA A 74 0.60 -9.72 6.21
N TYR A 75 0.54 -9.01 5.07
CA TYR A 75 0.96 -7.61 5.00
C TYR A 75 0.06 -6.70 5.85
N PHE A 76 -1.26 -6.88 5.80
CA PHE A 76 -2.18 -6.16 6.68
C PHE A 76 -1.92 -6.45 8.16
N SER A 77 -1.72 -7.74 8.51
CA SER A 77 -1.45 -8.14 9.89
C SER A 77 -0.17 -7.48 10.43
N GLU A 78 0.89 -7.42 9.63
CA GLU A 78 2.13 -6.77 10.05
C GLU A 78 1.96 -5.26 10.17
N PHE A 79 1.26 -4.62 9.23
CA PHE A 79 0.90 -3.19 9.31
C PHE A 79 0.20 -2.86 10.64
N TYR A 80 -0.86 -3.60 10.99
CA TYR A 80 -1.59 -3.37 12.23
C TYR A 80 -0.71 -3.62 13.46
N SER A 81 0.09 -4.68 13.44
CA SER A 81 0.98 -5.04 14.54
C SER A 81 2.04 -3.96 14.78
N ALA A 82 2.73 -3.51 13.72
CA ALA A 82 3.74 -2.46 13.79
C ALA A 82 3.17 -1.19 14.43
N LEU A 83 2.07 -0.67 13.89
CA LEU A 83 1.52 0.60 14.36
C LEU A 83 0.89 0.50 15.75
N ALA A 84 0.19 -0.59 16.08
CA ALA A 84 -0.40 -0.79 17.40
C ALA A 84 0.66 -0.86 18.51
N ASN A 85 1.78 -1.53 18.24
CA ASN A 85 2.87 -1.69 19.21
C ASN A 85 3.61 -0.37 19.48
N HIS A 86 3.65 0.54 18.52
CA HIS A 86 4.21 1.88 18.67
C HIS A 86 3.16 2.94 19.07
N GLY A 87 1.90 2.55 19.24
CA GLY A 87 0.81 3.44 19.66
C GLY A 87 0.29 4.41 18.58
N GLU A 88 0.57 4.14 17.31
CA GLU A 88 0.21 4.99 16.16
C GLU A 88 -1.22 4.75 15.67
N MET A 89 -2.20 4.72 16.59
CA MET A 89 -3.60 4.39 16.27
C MET A 89 -4.28 5.41 15.33
N GLN A 90 -3.80 6.66 15.31
CA GLN A 90 -4.26 7.65 14.36
C GLN A 90 -3.92 7.24 12.92
N VAL A 91 -2.69 6.79 12.68
CA VAL A 91 -2.28 6.30 11.36
C VAL A 91 -3.10 5.09 10.95
N VAL A 92 -3.37 4.16 11.88
CA VAL A 92 -4.24 3.00 11.63
C VAL A 92 -5.63 3.44 11.19
N HIS A 93 -6.23 4.36 11.93
CA HIS A 93 -7.55 4.92 11.61
C HIS A 93 -7.58 5.53 10.20
N ASP A 94 -6.60 6.38 9.90
CA ASP A 94 -6.54 7.11 8.64
C ASP A 94 -6.32 6.16 7.45
N MET A 95 -5.51 5.10 7.61
CA MET A 95 -5.35 4.07 6.57
C MET A 95 -6.63 3.28 6.34
N VAL A 96 -7.40 2.97 7.39
CA VAL A 96 -8.70 2.32 7.25
C VAL A 96 -9.69 3.23 6.52
N GLU A 97 -9.73 4.52 6.84
CA GLU A 97 -10.59 5.47 6.11
C GLU A 97 -10.19 5.61 4.65
N ILE A 98 -8.89 5.75 4.37
CA ILE A 98 -8.36 5.80 2.99
C ILE A 98 -8.71 4.52 2.24
N SER A 99 -8.48 3.33 2.80
CA SER A 99 -8.81 2.06 2.13
C SER A 99 -10.30 1.95 1.80
N LYS A 100 -11.19 2.41 2.70
CA LYS A 100 -12.63 2.44 2.45
C LYS A 100 -13.02 3.40 1.32
N ASP A 101 -12.42 4.59 1.28
CA ASP A 101 -12.63 5.54 0.18
C ASP A 101 -12.13 4.95 -1.15
N LEU A 102 -10.93 4.37 -1.15
CA LEU A 102 -10.35 3.70 -2.31
C LEU A 102 -11.25 2.57 -2.83
N SER A 103 -11.72 1.67 -1.96
CA SER A 103 -12.65 0.60 -2.36
C SER A 103 -13.92 1.17 -2.97
N SER A 104 -14.47 2.24 -2.40
CA SER A 104 -15.69 2.90 -2.91
C SER A 104 -15.47 3.52 -4.29
N LYS A 105 -14.34 4.24 -4.47
CA LYS A 105 -13.97 4.85 -5.74
C LYS A 105 -13.68 3.81 -6.82
N LYS A 106 -12.92 2.75 -6.49
CA LYS A 106 -12.63 1.64 -7.41
C LYS A 106 -13.89 0.88 -7.83
N SER A 107 -14.83 0.64 -6.90
CA SER A 107 -16.13 0.04 -7.25
C SER A 107 -16.90 0.90 -8.23
N ARG A 108 -16.98 2.21 -7.98
CA ARG A 108 -17.64 3.17 -8.89
C ARG A 108 -16.96 3.20 -10.26
N GLN A 109 -15.63 3.19 -10.27
CA GLN A 109 -14.81 3.16 -11.47
C GLN A 109 -15.11 1.91 -12.32
N TYR A 110 -15.18 0.75 -11.68
CA TYR A 110 -15.53 -0.53 -12.31
C TYR A 110 -16.96 -0.54 -12.88
N GLU A 111 -17.94 -0.02 -12.13
CA GLU A 111 -19.34 -0.01 -12.56
C GLU A 111 -19.59 0.88 -13.79
N HIS A 112 -18.94 2.05 -13.82
CA HIS A 112 -19.19 3.10 -14.80
C HIS A 112 -18.17 3.19 -15.94
N ALA A 113 -17.07 2.41 -15.89
CA ALA A 113 -16.02 2.40 -16.91
C ALA A 113 -15.54 3.82 -17.29
N LEU A 114 -15.26 4.64 -16.30
CA LEU A 114 -14.85 6.03 -16.50
C LEU A 114 -13.42 6.08 -17.08
N GLU A 115 -13.07 7.14 -17.81
CA GLU A 115 -11.66 7.36 -18.12
C GLU A 115 -10.91 7.74 -16.84
N VAL A 116 -9.77 7.07 -16.58
CA VAL A 116 -8.92 7.35 -15.42
C VAL A 116 -7.73 8.17 -15.88
N SER A 117 -7.63 9.41 -15.40
CA SER A 117 -6.43 10.23 -15.60
C SER A 117 -5.27 9.71 -14.76
N ASP A 118 -4.04 10.06 -15.13
CA ASP A 118 -2.84 9.66 -14.39
C ASP A 118 -2.87 10.13 -12.93
N SER A 119 -3.45 11.31 -12.68
CA SER A 119 -3.61 11.85 -11.32
C SER A 119 -4.58 11.01 -10.49
N GLU A 120 -5.69 10.58 -11.09
CA GLU A 120 -6.68 9.74 -10.41
C GLU A 120 -6.11 8.33 -10.20
N LEU A 121 -5.41 7.78 -11.19
CA LEU A 121 -4.76 6.47 -11.06
C LEU A 121 -3.71 6.48 -9.95
N LYS A 122 -2.90 7.55 -9.87
CA LYS A 122 -1.94 7.76 -8.78
C LYS A 122 -2.64 7.75 -7.43
N TYR A 123 -3.76 8.46 -7.29
CA TYR A 123 -4.54 8.45 -6.06
C TYR A 123 -5.08 7.05 -5.74
N LEU A 124 -5.69 6.38 -6.72
CA LEU A 124 -6.32 5.06 -6.53
C LEU A 124 -5.35 3.97 -6.08
N LEU A 125 -4.07 4.06 -6.49
CA LEU A 125 -3.03 3.09 -6.14
C LEU A 125 -2.18 3.52 -4.95
N PHE A 126 -2.02 4.82 -4.70
CA PHE A 126 -0.99 5.33 -3.79
C PHE A 126 -1.48 6.37 -2.79
N ALA A 127 -2.79 6.55 -2.58
CA ALA A 127 -3.30 7.43 -1.53
C ALA A 127 -2.65 7.23 -0.14
N PRO A 128 -2.35 5.99 0.33
CA PRO A 128 -1.63 5.80 1.58
C PRO A 128 -0.20 6.40 1.57
N LEU A 129 0.49 6.35 0.43
CA LEU A 129 1.82 6.96 0.29
C LEU A 129 1.74 8.49 0.20
N LEU A 130 0.69 9.03 -0.43
CA LEU A 130 0.42 10.47 -0.43
C LEU A 130 0.17 10.97 1.00
N TYR A 131 -0.54 10.20 1.83
CA TYR A 131 -0.70 10.51 3.26
C TYR A 131 0.65 10.67 3.98
N LEU A 132 1.67 9.86 3.66
CA LEU A 132 3.01 10.00 4.25
C LEU A 132 3.66 11.34 3.90
N ILE A 133 3.44 11.83 2.68
CA ILE A 133 3.94 13.14 2.22
C ILE A 133 3.21 14.26 2.99
N ASP A 134 1.87 14.22 2.98
CA ASP A 134 1.03 15.26 3.59
C ASP A 134 1.26 15.42 5.10
N ASN A 135 1.64 14.32 5.77
CA ASN A 135 1.92 14.29 7.20
C ASN A 135 3.41 14.35 7.55
N GLY A 136 4.30 14.56 6.57
CA GLY A 136 5.72 14.81 6.81
C GLY A 136 6.52 13.60 7.31
N TYR A 137 6.09 12.37 7.01
CA TYR A 137 6.85 11.16 7.30
C TYR A 137 8.00 10.93 6.31
N VAL A 138 7.83 11.39 5.06
CA VAL A 138 8.77 11.24 3.95
C VAL A 138 8.92 12.55 3.17
N THR A 139 9.99 12.66 2.37
CA THR A 139 10.21 13.83 1.51
C THR A 139 9.17 13.90 0.39
N SER A 140 8.88 15.12 -0.08
CA SER A 140 7.93 15.35 -1.19
C SER A 140 8.40 14.78 -2.53
N ASP A 141 9.66 14.38 -2.64
CA ASP A 141 10.22 13.75 -3.83
C ASP A 141 9.50 12.44 -4.18
N LEU A 142 8.85 11.79 -3.19
CA LEU A 142 8.00 10.62 -3.43
C LEU A 142 6.90 10.92 -4.46
N ASP A 143 6.31 12.11 -4.48
CA ASP A 143 5.23 12.42 -5.43
C ASP A 143 5.71 12.33 -6.89
N ASN A 144 6.96 12.73 -7.15
CA ASN A 144 7.59 12.61 -8.45
C ASN A 144 7.87 11.13 -8.80
N VAL A 145 8.36 10.35 -7.84
CA VAL A 145 8.58 8.90 -8.02
C VAL A 145 7.28 8.20 -8.40
N LEU A 146 6.19 8.48 -7.68
CA LEU A 146 4.87 7.93 -7.97
C LEU A 146 4.36 8.37 -9.36
N GLY A 147 4.59 9.63 -9.73
CA GLY A 147 4.25 10.15 -11.05
C GLY A 147 4.96 9.40 -12.18
N CYS A 148 6.27 9.20 -12.06
CA CYS A 148 7.06 8.42 -13.02
C CYS A 148 6.61 6.96 -13.10
N PHE A 149 6.33 6.33 -11.95
CA PHE A 149 5.85 4.96 -11.89
C PHE A 149 4.54 4.78 -12.68
N ILE A 150 3.58 5.69 -12.48
CA ILE A 150 2.29 5.68 -13.18
C ILE A 150 2.43 5.85 -14.70
N GLN A 151 3.40 6.65 -15.15
CA GLN A 151 3.65 6.86 -16.58
C GLN A 151 4.24 5.62 -17.25
N ASN A 152 5.04 4.83 -16.52
CA ASN A 152 5.75 3.66 -17.06
C ASN A 152 5.02 2.33 -16.82
N MET A 153 4.00 2.32 -15.96
CA MET A 153 3.24 1.13 -15.61
C MET A 153 2.42 0.57 -16.78
N ASN A 154 2.39 -0.76 -16.88
CA ASN A 154 1.45 -1.45 -17.75
C ASN A 154 0.03 -1.45 -17.17
N ARG A 155 -0.81 -0.54 -17.66
CA ARG A 155 -2.21 -0.37 -17.22
C ARG A 155 -3.10 -1.59 -17.47
N SER A 156 -2.74 -2.51 -18.38
CA SER A 156 -3.56 -3.68 -18.66
C SER A 156 -3.63 -4.68 -17.51
N GLU A 157 -2.74 -4.57 -16.52
CA GLU A 157 -2.66 -5.46 -15.36
C GLU A 157 -3.62 -5.05 -14.23
N LEU A 158 -4.22 -3.86 -14.31
CA LEU A 158 -5.14 -3.32 -13.30
C LEU A 158 -6.60 -3.62 -13.62
N ALA A 159 -6.93 -4.91 -13.63
CA ALA A 159 -8.23 -5.42 -14.07
C ALA A 159 -9.43 -4.83 -13.31
N TYR A 160 -9.24 -4.38 -12.05
CA TYR A 160 -10.32 -3.80 -11.24
C TYR A 160 -10.41 -2.28 -11.29
N ILE A 161 -9.45 -1.60 -11.92
CA ILE A 161 -9.41 -0.13 -12.04
C ILE A 161 -9.66 0.31 -13.48
N ILE A 162 -9.13 -0.43 -14.45
CA ILE A 162 -9.09 -0.05 -15.87
C ILE A 162 -10.01 -0.94 -16.71
N ASN A 163 -10.96 -1.66 -16.09
CA ASN A 163 -11.87 -2.53 -16.85
C ASN A 163 -12.67 -1.72 -17.88
N THR A 164 -12.16 -1.67 -19.11
CA THR A 164 -12.97 -1.43 -20.28
C THR A 164 -13.90 -2.63 -20.34
N LYS A 165 -15.20 -2.46 -20.13
CA LYS A 165 -16.19 -3.50 -20.45
C LYS A 165 -15.95 -3.94 -21.89
N GLY A 166 -15.17 -5.01 -22.06
CA GLY A 166 -14.99 -5.75 -23.28
C GLY A 166 -15.98 -6.89 -23.21
N GLU A 167 -16.98 -6.83 -24.08
CA GLU A 167 -17.82 -7.96 -24.45
C GLU A 167 -16.99 -9.25 -24.54
N GLY A 168 -17.45 -10.27 -23.83
CA GLY A 168 -16.96 -11.65 -23.90
C GLY A 168 -18.02 -12.58 -23.34
#